data_AF-A0A2P6MGK3-F1
#
_entry.id   AF-A0A2P6MGK3-F1
#
_cell.length_a   1.000
_cell.length_b   1.000
_cell.length_c   1.000
_cell.angle_alpha   90.00
_cell.angle_beta   90.00
_cell.angle_gamma   90.00
#
_symmetry.space_group_name_H-M   'P 1'
#
loop_
_entity.id
_entity.type
_entity.pdbx_description
1 polymer ?
#
loop_
_entity_poly.entity_id
_entity_poly.type
_entity_poly.pdbx_seq_one_letter_code
_entity_poly.pdbx_strand_id
1 'polypeptide(L)' 'MHQISLGHLVEHVSPSRLYLLTESERTKYVVLRNGVENVGQEDVEEIMEAVITELAEDALYH' A
#
# COMPACT_ATOMS: atom_id res chain seq x y z
N MET A 1 5.06 2.21 -15.88
CA MET A 1 4.00 1.86 -14.91
C MET A 1 4.33 0.51 -14.34
N HIS A 2 4.48 0.45 -13.02
CA HIS A 2 4.80 -0.78 -12.29
C HIS A 2 3.65 -1.08 -11.34
N GLN A 3 3.12 -2.30 -11.41
CA GLN A 3 2.08 -2.76 -10.52
C GLN A 3 2.73 -3.69 -9.48
N ILE A 4 2.48 -3.40 -8.21
CA ILE A 4 2.99 -4.19 -7.08
C ILE A 4 1.90 -4.26 -6.01
N SER A 5 1.87 -5.33 -5.23
CA SER A 5 1.00 -5.39 -4.05
C SER A 5 1.50 -4.43 -2.98
N LEU A 6 0.60 -3.80 -2.23
CA LEU A 6 0.95 -2.91 -1.13
C LEU A 6 1.89 -3.61 -0.13
N GLY A 7 1.63 -4.88 0.21
CA GLY A 7 2.48 -5.66 1.11
C GLY A 7 3.94 -5.69 0.68
N HIS A 8 4.21 -6.06 -0.57
CA HIS A 8 5.58 -6.06 -1.12
C HIS A 8 6.19 -4.65 -1.21
N LEU A 9 5.39 -3.62 -1.50
CA LEU A 9 5.88 -2.24 -1.49
C LEU A 9 6.36 -1.82 -0.10
N VAL A 10 5.53 -2.07 0.93
CA VAL A 10 5.86 -1.77 2.32
C VAL A 10 7.05 -2.61 2.78
N GLU A 11 7.09 -3.90 2.45
CA GLU A 11 8.22 -4.78 2.80
C GLU A 11 9.55 -4.27 2.22
N HIS A 12 9.53 -3.70 1.01
CA HIS A 12 10.73 -3.20 0.35
C HIS A 12 11.22 -1.86 0.93
N VAL A 13 10.30 -0.94 1.24
CA VAL A 13 10.63 0.45 1.62
C VAL A 13 10.63 0.67 3.13
N SER A 14 9.65 0.09 3.84
CA SER A 14 9.41 0.26 5.27
C SER A 14 8.92 -1.05 5.92
N PRO A 15 9.75 -2.12 5.94
CA PRO A 15 9.30 -3.44 6.42
C PRO A 15 8.80 -3.43 7.87
N SER A 16 9.26 -2.49 8.69
CA SER A 16 8.76 -2.28 10.05
C SER A 16 7.28 -1.89 10.11
N ARG A 17 6.68 -1.38 9.03
CA ARG A 17 5.26 -0.97 8.98
C ARG A 17 4.33 -2.06 8.45
N LEU A 18 4.87 -3.17 7.95
CA LEU A 18 4.08 -4.25 7.37
C LEU A 18 3.06 -4.83 8.35
N TYR A 19 3.36 -4.84 9.65
CA TYR A 19 2.46 -5.34 10.69
C TYR A 19 1.18 -4.50 10.86
N LEU A 20 1.17 -3.26 10.37
CA LEU A 20 0.01 -2.37 10.43
C LEU A 20 -1.06 -2.76 9.42
N LEU A 21 -0.69 -3.51 8.38
CA LEU A 21 -1.61 -3.89 7.31
C LEU A 21 -2.30 -5.23 7.58
N THR A 22 -3.59 -5.29 7.29
CA THR A 22 -4.38 -6.53 7.22
C THR A 22 -4.02 -7.34 5.96
N GLU A 23 -4.41 -8.61 5.90
CA GLU A 23 -4.17 -9.45 4.72
C GLU A 23 -4.83 -8.87 3.46
N SER A 24 -6.06 -8.36 3.60
CA SER A 24 -6.81 -7.70 2.52
C SER A 24 -6.07 -6.47 1.98
N GLU A 25 -5.53 -5.63 2.87
CA GLU A 25 -4.75 -4.45 2.47
C GLU A 25 -3.43 -4.84 1.80
N ARG A 26 -2.71 -5.83 2.36
CA ARG A 26 -1.41 -6.28 1.81
C ARG A 26 -1.53 -6.79 0.37
N THR A 27 -2.65 -7.42 0.04
CA THR A 27 -2.89 -8.00 -1.29
C THR A 27 -3.42 -6.98 -2.30
N LYS A 28 -3.81 -5.77 -1.88
CA LYS A 28 -4.26 -4.71 -2.78
C LYS A 28 -3.12 -4.27 -3.70
N TYR A 29 -3.43 -4.10 -4.98
CA TYR A 29 -2.47 -3.61 -5.95
C TYR A 29 -2.39 -2.09 -5.96
N VAL A 30 -1.16 -1.57 -6.02
CA VAL A 30 -0.85 -0.16 -6.22
C VAL A 30 -0.07 0.01 -7.52
N VAL A 31 -0.34 1.10 -8.23
CA VAL A 31 0.27 1.41 -9.52
C VAL A 31 1.22 2.59 -9.36
N LEU A 32 2.50 2.33 -9.54
CA LEU A 32 3.56 3.33 -9.45
C LEU A 32 3.96 3.78 -10.85
N ARG A 33 3.95 5.10 -11.08
CA ARG A 33 4.30 5.67 -12.38
C ARG A 33 5.79 5.49 -12.71
N ASN A 34 6.65 5.72 -11.71
CA ASN A 34 8.11 5.80 -11.85
C ASN A 34 8.84 4.63 -11.17
N GLY A 35 8.16 3.49 -10.95
CA GLY A 35 8.76 2.34 -10.29
C GLY A 35 8.90 2.50 -8.77
N VAL A 36 9.33 1.43 -8.10
CA VAL A 36 9.45 1.35 -6.62
C VAL A 36 10.65 2.14 -6.10
N GLU A 37 11.72 2.25 -6.90
CA GLU A 37 12.98 2.93 -6.53
C GLU A 37 12.84 4.42 -6.22
N ASN A 38 11.76 5.05 -6.67
CA ASN A 38 11.45 6.46 -6.42
C ASN A 38 10.43 6.68 -5.30
N VAL A 39 10.02 5.62 -4.60
CA VAL A 39 9.03 5.68 -3.51
C VAL A 39 9.76 5.72 -2.17
N GLY A 40 9.62 6.83 -1.46
CA GLY A 40 10.15 7.02 -0.11
C GLY A 40 9.22 6.51 0.98
N GLN A 41 9.66 6.62 2.23
CA GLN A 41 8.85 6.19 3.38
C GLN A 41 7.56 7.00 3.54
N GLU A 42 7.62 8.31 3.26
CA GLU A 42 6.48 9.23 3.30
C GLU A 42 5.44 8.86 2.22
N ASP A 43 5.89 8.61 0.99
CA ASP A 43 4.99 8.15 -0.09
C ASP A 43 4.30 6.83 0.28
N VAL A 44 5.02 5.88 0.89
CA VAL A 44 4.43 4.62 1.35
C VAL A 44 3.39 4.86 2.43
N GLU A 45 3.60 5.82 3.32
CA GLU A 45 2.63 6.19 4.36
C GLU A 45 1.33 6.70 3.74
N GLU A 46 1.42 7.64 2.80
CA GLU A 46 0.25 8.16 2.09
C GLU A 46 -0.49 7.06 1.31
N ILE A 47 0.25 6.17 0.63
CA ILE A 47 -0.34 5.05 -0.11
C ILE A 47 -1.04 4.07 0.85
N MET A 48 -0.44 3.76 2.00
CA MET A 48 -1.07 2.90 3.01
C MET A 48 -2.37 3.51 3.52
N GLU A 49 -2.36 4.80 3.88
CA GLU A 49 -3.56 5.51 4.34
C GLU A 49 -4.67 5.51 3.29
N ALA A 50 -4.32 5.77 2.02
CA ALA A 50 -5.27 5.75 0.91
C ALA A 50 -5.90 4.35 0.73
N VAL A 51 -5.11 3.28 0.75
CA VAL A 51 -5.62 1.90 0.60
C VAL A 51 -6.49 1.47 1.77
N ILE A 52 -6.08 1.80 3.01
CA ILE A 52 -6.87 1.48 4.21
C ILE A 52 -8.21 2.21 4.16
N THR A 53 -8.20 3.48 3.77
CA THR A 53 -9.43 4.29 3.66
C THR A 53 -10.36 3.75 2.59
N GLU A 54 -9.84 3.44 1.39
CA GLU A 54 -10.61 2.85 0.29
C GLU A 54 -11.30 1.54 0.70
N LEU A 55 -10.55 0.63 1.33
CA LEU A 55 -11.08 -0.67 1.76
C LEU A 55 -12.09 -0.55 2.92
N ALA A 56 -11.88 0.41 3.81
CA ALA A 56 -12.84 0.70 4.88
C ALA A 56 -14.15 1.27 4.31
N GLU A 57 -14.07 2.14 3.31
CA GLU A 57 -15.26 2.64 2.61
C GLU A 57 -15.98 1.51 1.87
N ASP A 58 -15.28 0.68 1.09
CA ASP A 58 -15.86 -0.48 0.40
C ASP A 58 -16.58 -1.44 1.37
N ALA A 59 -16.04 -1.62 2.58
CA ALA A 59 -16.66 -2.45 3.61
C ALA A 59 -17.93 -1.84 4.24
N LEU A 60 -18.09 -0.51 4.20
CA LEU A 60 -19.26 0.19 4.73
C LEU A 60 -20.43 0.23 3.74
N TYR A 61 -20.17 0.08 2.43
CA TYR A 61 -21.18 0.12 1.38
C TYR A 61 -21.71 -1.27 0.96
N HIS A 62 -21.27 -2.34 1.63
CA HIS A 62 -21.68 -3.73 1.40
C HIS A 62 -22.56 -4.30 2.52
#